data_AF-A6HBV2-F1
#
_entry.id   AF-A6HBV2-F1
#
_cell.length_a   1.000
_cell.length_b   1.000
_cell.length_c   1.000
_cell.angle_alpha   90.00
_cell.angle_beta   90.00
_cell.angle_gamma   90.00
#
_symmetry.space_group_name_H-M   'P 1'
#
loop_
_entity.id
_entity.type
_entity.pdbx_description
1 polymer ?
#
loop_
_entity_poly.entity_id
_entity_poly.type
_entity_poly.pdbx_seq_one_letter_code
_entity_poly.pdbx_strand_id
1 'polypeptide(L)'
;MCRNCVRFPSSSLDIPTHFVKTVLSQGHLAPLPLYVSPVYWAYDYTLRVYPVPDLLVIADKYDPFTVTNTECLCINPGSFPRSGFAFKVFYPSSKTVEDSKLQGF
;
A
#
# COMPACT_ATOMS: atom_id res chain seq x y z
N MET A 1 3.55 9.42 -2.55
CA MET A 1 3.68 9.53 -4.03
C MET A 1 3.05 10.81 -4.60
N CYS A 2 1.85 11.23 -4.17
CA CYS A 2 1.10 12.34 -4.78
C CYS A 2 1.88 13.66 -5.00
N ARG A 3 2.80 14.04 -4.09
CA ARG A 3 3.62 15.26 -4.22
C ARG A 3 4.57 15.26 -5.43
N ASN A 4 4.88 14.09 -5.99
CA ASN A 4 5.80 13.92 -7.11
C ASN A 4 5.07 13.33 -8.34
N CYS A 5 3.75 13.39 -8.39
CA CYS A 5 3.00 12.95 -9.56
C CYS A 5 3.19 13.93 -10.72
N VAL A 6 3.37 13.42 -11.93
CA VAL A 6 3.40 14.22 -13.16
C VAL A 6 2.05 14.91 -13.40
N ARG A 7 0.96 14.19 -13.09
CA ARG A 7 -0.42 14.70 -13.16
C ARG A 7 -1.26 14.01 -12.09
N PHE A 8 -2.29 14.69 -11.60
CA PHE A 8 -3.29 14.04 -10.77
C PHE A 8 -4.01 12.92 -11.54
N PRO A 9 -4.24 11.75 -10.91
CA PRO A 9 -5.02 10.69 -11.52
C PRO A 9 -6.46 11.14 -11.76
N SER A 10 -7.14 10.48 -12.69
CA SER A 10 -8.57 10.70 -12.95
C SER A 10 -9.39 10.41 -11.70
N SER A 11 -10.40 11.23 -11.41
CA SER A 11 -11.32 11.03 -10.28
C SER A 11 -12.31 9.88 -10.49
N SER A 12 -12.20 9.11 -11.57
CA SER A 12 -13.03 7.93 -11.85
C SER A 12 -12.65 6.71 -10.99
N LEU A 13 -11.49 6.75 -10.35
CA LEU A 13 -10.93 5.67 -9.55
C LEU A 13 -10.33 6.24 -8.27
N ASP A 14 -10.45 5.49 -7.19
CA ASP A 14 -9.90 5.92 -5.91
C ASP A 14 -8.36 5.94 -5.93
N ILE A 15 -7.80 6.87 -5.15
CA ILE A 15 -6.34 7.04 -5.03
C ILE A 15 -5.62 5.73 -4.62
N PRO A 16 -6.12 4.92 -3.66
CA PRO A 16 -5.50 3.62 -3.34
C PRO A 16 -5.40 2.68 -4.53
N THR A 17 -6.39 2.67 -5.42
CA THR A 17 -6.40 1.80 -6.60
C THR A 17 -5.33 2.24 -7.61
N HIS A 18 -5.18 3.53 -7.84
CA HIS A 18 -4.09 4.07 -8.66
C HIS A 18 -2.71 3.81 -8.03
N PHE A 19 -2.61 3.94 -6.71
CA PHE A 19 -1.39 3.70 -5.96
C PHE A 19 -0.94 2.24 -6.05
N VAL A 20 -1.85 1.28 -5.80
CA VAL A 20 -1.57 -0.15 -5.89
C VAL A 20 -1.16 -0.54 -7.32
N LYS A 21 -1.87 -0.03 -8.34
CA LYS A 21 -1.46 -0.21 -9.75
C LYS A 21 -0.02 0.27 -9.97
N THR A 22 0.34 1.44 -9.44
CA THR A 22 1.71 1.99 -9.58
C THR A 22 2.75 1.07 -8.94
N VAL A 23 2.54 0.63 -7.70
CA VAL A 23 3.53 -0.21 -6.98
C VAL A 23 3.71 -1.56 -7.66
N LEU A 24 2.62 -2.24 -8.03
CA LEU A 24 2.69 -3.55 -8.68
C LEU A 24 3.25 -3.47 -10.11
N SER A 25 2.84 -2.47 -10.90
CA SER A 25 3.35 -2.32 -12.27
C SER A 25 4.82 -1.90 -12.32
N GLN A 26 5.29 -1.13 -11.33
CA GLN A 26 6.72 -0.80 -11.21
C GLN A 26 7.53 -1.93 -10.56
N GLY A 27 6.88 -2.88 -9.88
CA GLY A 27 7.55 -3.96 -9.18
C GLY A 27 8.52 -3.46 -8.10
N HIS A 28 8.25 -2.30 -7.49
CA HIS A 28 9.15 -1.65 -6.53
C HIS A 28 8.35 -0.87 -5.48
N LEU A 29 8.76 -0.92 -4.21
CA LEU A 29 8.12 -0.21 -3.10
C LEU A 29 8.38 1.31 -3.15
N ALA A 30 9.52 1.71 -3.72
CA ALA A 30 9.93 3.11 -3.85
C ALA A 30 10.19 3.48 -5.32
N PRO A 31 9.18 3.52 -6.21
CA PRO A 31 9.33 3.91 -7.61
C PRO A 31 9.41 5.44 -7.73
N LEU A 32 10.40 6.03 -7.06
CA LEU A 32 10.62 7.46 -6.93
C LEU A 32 12.12 7.77 -7.05
N PRO A 33 12.49 8.98 -7.47
CA PRO A 33 13.89 9.39 -7.49
C PRO A 33 14.54 9.33 -6.09
N LEU A 34 15.86 9.11 -6.03
CA LEU A 34 16.62 8.98 -4.78
C LEU A 34 16.53 10.22 -3.87
N TYR A 35 16.34 11.42 -4.44
CA TYR A 35 16.18 12.65 -3.64
C TYR A 35 14.82 12.73 -2.93
N VAL A 36 13.83 11.92 -3.34
CA VAL A 36 12.51 11.81 -2.71
C VAL A 36 12.48 10.63 -1.74
N SER A 37 13.00 9.49 -2.18
CA SER A 37 13.07 8.26 -1.40
C SER A 37 14.51 7.75 -1.42
N PRO A 38 15.35 8.19 -0.48
CA PRO A 38 16.73 7.73 -0.40
C PRO A 38 16.78 6.22 -0.17
N VAL A 39 17.53 5.51 -1.02
CA VAL A 39 17.75 4.07 -0.93
C VAL A 39 19.25 3.83 -0.98
N TYR A 40 19.73 2.87 -0.18
CA TYR A 40 21.11 2.44 -0.24
C TYR A 40 21.33 1.65 -1.54
N TRP A 41 22.20 2.13 -2.42
CA TRP A 41 22.31 1.63 -3.80
C TRP A 41 22.57 0.13 -3.89
N ALA A 42 23.40 -0.42 -2.99
CA ALA A 42 23.70 -1.85 -3.00
C ALA A 42 22.52 -2.73 -2.55
N TYR A 43 21.49 -2.17 -1.91
CA TYR A 43 20.34 -2.89 -1.34
C TYR A 43 19.01 -2.54 -2.01
N ASP A 44 19.03 -1.83 -3.15
CA ASP A 44 17.81 -1.46 -3.89
C ASP A 44 16.93 -2.68 -4.23
N TYR A 45 17.56 -3.82 -4.54
CA TYR A 45 16.86 -5.07 -4.84
C TYR A 45 15.95 -5.58 -3.72
N THR A 46 16.17 -5.17 -2.47
CA THR A 46 15.35 -5.59 -1.31
C THR A 46 13.99 -4.92 -1.29
N LEU A 47 13.81 -3.82 -2.03
CA LEU A 47 12.56 -3.08 -2.16
C LEU A 47 11.72 -3.54 -3.36
N ARG A 48 12.14 -4.62 -4.04
CA ARG A 48 11.44 -5.16 -5.20
C ARG A 48 10.15 -5.89 -4.80
N VAL A 49 9.07 -5.61 -5.52
CA VAL A 49 7.75 -6.26 -5.41
C VAL A 49 7.55 -7.17 -6.63
N TYR A 50 8.58 -7.94 -6.95
CA TYR A 50 8.57 -8.88 -8.06
C TYR A 50 9.43 -10.11 -7.67
N PRO A 51 8.87 -11.34 -7.71
CA PRO A 51 7.51 -11.69 -8.15
C PRO A 51 6.41 -11.08 -7.28
N VAL A 52 5.21 -10.94 -7.85
CA VAL A 52 4.05 -10.35 -7.17
C VAL A 52 3.68 -11.22 -5.96
N PRO A 53 3.59 -10.66 -4.73
CA PRO A 53 3.25 -11.44 -3.54
C PRO A 53 1.74 -11.70 -3.44
N ASP A 54 1.32 -12.65 -2.60
CA ASP A 54 -0.10 -12.88 -2.29
C ASP A 54 -0.72 -11.71 -1.49
N LEU A 55 0.07 -11.10 -0.60
CA LEU A 55 -0.34 -9.98 0.26
C LEU A 55 0.78 -8.95 0.32
N LEU A 56 0.42 -7.69 0.07
CA LEU A 56 1.28 -6.52 0.20
C LEU A 56 0.70 -5.58 1.27
N VAL A 57 1.42 -5.41 2.37
CA VAL A 57 1.03 -4.51 3.46
C VAL A 57 1.82 -3.21 3.36
N ILE A 58 1.13 -2.11 3.07
CA ILE A 58 1.71 -0.76 3.03
C ILE A 58 1.12 0.02 4.19
N ALA A 59 1.77 -0.05 5.34
CA ALA A 59 1.37 0.66 6.56
C ALA A 59 1.70 2.16 6.44
N ASP A 60 0.78 2.92 5.86
CA ASP A 60 0.89 4.36 5.65
C ASP A 60 -0.04 5.12 6.62
N LYS A 61 0.24 6.41 6.80
CA LYS A 61 -0.65 7.36 7.49
C LYS A 61 -1.91 7.71 6.72
N TYR A 62 -1.99 7.39 5.43
CA TYR A 62 -3.19 7.56 4.62
C TYR A 62 -4.36 6.74 5.19
N ASP A 63 -5.57 7.04 4.73
CA ASP A 63 -6.78 6.33 5.17
C ASP A 63 -6.65 4.82 4.91
N PRO A 64 -7.18 3.97 5.82
CA PRO A 64 -7.12 2.53 5.66
C PRO A 64 -7.79 2.07 4.36
N PHE A 65 -7.20 1.09 3.67
CA PHE A 65 -7.79 0.53 2.45
C PHE A 65 -7.46 -0.95 2.28
N THR A 66 -8.29 -1.64 1.52
CA THR A 66 -8.05 -3.00 1.01
C THR A 66 -8.35 -2.98 -0.48
N VAL A 67 -7.36 -3.30 -1.32
CA VAL A 67 -7.50 -3.32 -2.77
C VAL A 67 -6.85 -4.59 -3.31
N THR A 68 -7.55 -5.31 -4.18
CA THR A 68 -6.99 -6.48 -4.86
C THR A 68 -6.59 -6.11 -6.29
N ASN A 69 -5.37 -6.45 -6.69
CA ASN A 69 -4.91 -6.23 -8.06
C ASN A 69 -3.86 -7.29 -8.43
N THR A 70 -3.93 -7.82 -9.66
CA THR A 70 -3.03 -8.86 -10.18
C THR A 70 -2.83 -10.00 -9.18
N GLU A 71 -3.94 -10.50 -8.60
CA GLU A 71 -3.95 -11.57 -7.58
C GLU A 71 -3.22 -11.27 -6.27
N CYS A 72 -2.71 -10.04 -6.10
CA CYS A 72 -2.15 -9.53 -4.84
C CYS A 72 -3.20 -8.76 -4.06
N LEU A 73 -3.40 -9.14 -2.80
CA LEU A 73 -4.13 -8.34 -1.83
C LEU A 73 -3.23 -7.22 -1.33
N CYS A 74 -3.61 -5.96 -1.53
CA CYS A 74 -2.87 -4.81 -1.06
C CYS A 74 -3.66 -4.12 0.06
N ILE A 75 -3.05 -4.00 1.24
CA ILE A 75 -3.72 -3.43 2.41
C ILE A 75 -2.92 -2.29 3.02
N ASN A 76 -3.64 -1.29 3.52
CA ASN A 76 -3.12 -0.29 4.43
C ASN A 76 -3.98 -0.29 5.70
N PRO A 77 -3.45 -0.68 6.88
CA PRO A 77 -4.18 -0.56 8.14
C PRO A 77 -4.43 0.90 8.56
N GLY A 78 -3.70 1.85 7.99
CA GLY A 78 -3.74 3.25 8.37
C GLY A 78 -3.00 3.52 9.68
N SER A 79 -3.00 4.79 10.08
CA SER A 79 -2.38 5.22 11.34
C SER A 79 -3.27 4.86 12.54
N PHE A 80 -2.91 3.81 13.29
CA PHE A 80 -3.69 3.30 14.43
C PHE A 80 -4.27 4.40 15.37
N PRO A 81 -3.50 5.40 15.87
CA PRO A 81 -4.08 6.44 16.74
C PRO A 81 -5.04 7.43 16.04
N ARG A 82 -4.95 7.57 14.72
CA ARG A 82 -5.72 8.54 13.92
C ARG A 82 -6.91 7.92 13.19
N SER A 83 -6.89 6.61 12.99
CA SER A 83 -7.99 5.86 12.37
C SER A 83 -9.03 5.39 13.39
N GLY A 84 -8.96 5.86 14.64
CA GLY A 84 -9.80 5.39 15.73
C GLY A 84 -9.43 3.98 16.19
N PHE A 85 -8.13 3.72 16.34
CA PHE A 85 -7.58 2.42 16.72
C PHE A 85 -8.01 1.31 15.75
N ALA A 86 -7.99 1.61 14.45
CA ALA A 86 -8.31 0.64 13.41
C ALA A 86 -7.10 -0.22 13.02
N PHE A 87 -7.33 -1.51 12.80
CA PHE A 87 -6.33 -2.49 12.39
C PHE A 87 -6.96 -3.50 11.42
N LYS A 88 -6.11 -4.27 10.74
CA LYS A 88 -6.52 -5.29 9.77
C LYS A 88 -6.08 -6.68 10.21
N VAL A 89 -6.92 -7.67 9.93
CA VAL A 89 -6.66 -9.08 10.20
C VAL A 89 -6.64 -9.82 8.87
N PHE A 90 -5.60 -10.61 8.62
CA PHE A 90 -5.50 -11.45 7.42
C PHE A 90 -5.55 -12.92 7.83
N TYR A 91 -6.44 -13.70 7.19
CA TYR A 91 -6.55 -15.14 7.37
C TYR A 91 -5.87 -15.84 6.18
N PRO A 92 -4.68 -16.44 6.37
CA PRO A 92 -3.92 -17.02 5.27
C PRO A 92 -4.62 -18.20 4.60
N SER A 93 -5.41 -18.97 5.36
CA SER A 93 -6.12 -20.17 4.87
C SER A 93 -7.13 -19.86 3.76
N SER A 94 -7.79 -18.72 3.84
CA SER A 94 -8.84 -18.27 2.92
C SER A 94 -8.42 -17.05 2.09
N LYS A 95 -7.22 -16.50 2.34
CA LYS A 95 -6.75 -15.21 1.82
C LYS A 95 -7.79 -14.08 2.05
N THR A 96 -8.47 -14.08 3.20
CA THR A 96 -9.47 -13.06 3.53
C THR A 96 -8.88 -11.99 4.44
N VAL A 97 -9.34 -10.74 4.27
CA VAL A 97 -8.95 -9.61 5.11
C VAL A 97 -10.19 -9.08 5.82
N GLU A 98 -10.10 -8.88 7.13
CA GLU A 98 -11.13 -8.28 7.96
C GLU A 98 -10.63 -6.97 8.58
N ASP A 99 -11.57 -6.05 8.80
CA ASP A 99 -11.33 -4.76 9.41
C ASP A 99 -11.82 -4.77 10.87
N SER A 100 -11.06 -4.12 11.76
CA SER A 100 -11.43 -3.96 13.16
C SER A 100 -11.11 -2.55 13.64
N LYS A 101 -11.89 -2.04 14.60
CA LYS A 101 -11.77 -0.68 15.10
C LYS A 101 -12.17 -0.61 16.57
N LEU A 102 -11.36 0.05 17.40
CA LEU A 102 -11.58 0.14 18.85
C LEU A 102 -12.07 1.52 19.32
N GLN A 103 -12.45 2.41 18.40
CA GLN A 103 -13.02 3.71 18.77
C GLN A 103 -14.37 3.52 19.45
N GLY A 104 -14.50 4.01 20.69
CA GLY A 104 -15.74 3.92 21.46
C GLY A 104 -15.74 2.83 22.54
N PHE A 105 -14.63 2.11 22.69
CA PHE A 105 -14.24 1.57 24.00
C PHE A 105 -13.61 2.67 24.86
#